data_AF-A0A0C9MG81-F1
#
_entry.id   AF-A0A0C9MG81-F1
#
_cell.length_a   1.000
_cell.length_b   1.000
_cell.length_c   1.000
_cell.angle_alpha   90.00
_cell.angle_beta   90.00
_cell.angle_gamma   90.00
#
_symmetry.space_group_name_H-M   'P 1'
#
loop_
_entity.id
_entity.type
_entity.pdbx_description
1 polymer ?
#
loop_
_entity_poly.entity_id
_entity_poly.type
_entity_poly.pdbx_seq_one_letter_code
_entity_poly.pdbx_strand_id
1 'polypeptide(L)'
;MRLGSLSAELDAITREFDYGIVPGSATVFVKDEVNGIGRLDLTLLEGVMIVLEVTDQGYKVTSCSPLCNVDPALSTAHTVQAHLEAPFESMENLLMTISPMFRDRFQQELYKKLQSVQQQQQQQQDQTSQHNLIHIDQASLSLEHSAPLQPVFTNQTIHNPTSTNTSTTTKSANDPDVNTNNTANTNDSNTFDELNNWINH
;
A
#
# COMPACT_ATOMS: atom_id res chain seq x y z
N MET A 1 -18.69 6.12 2.16
CA MET A 1 -19.54 5.85 3.33
C MET A 1 -18.67 5.13 4.35
N ARG A 2 -18.38 5.73 5.51
CA ARG A 2 -17.78 5.00 6.63
C ARG A 2 -18.89 4.30 7.41
N LEU A 3 -18.77 3.00 7.62
CA LEU A 3 -19.82 2.20 8.26
C LEU A 3 -19.60 1.98 9.78
N GLY A 4 -18.60 2.63 10.38
CA GLY A 4 -18.25 2.48 11.79
C GLY A 4 -18.22 3.80 12.56
N SER A 5 -18.28 3.71 13.90
CA SER A 5 -17.97 4.87 14.75
C SER A 5 -16.48 5.21 14.67
N LEU A 6 -16.12 6.49 14.92
CA LEU A 6 -14.72 6.92 15.03
C LEU A 6 -13.91 6.00 15.96
N SER A 7 -14.52 5.57 17.06
CA SER A 7 -13.88 4.66 18.02
C SER A 7 -13.52 3.31 17.42
N ALA A 8 -14.43 2.72 16.64
CA ALA A 8 -14.22 1.44 15.98
C ALA A 8 -13.17 1.56 14.87
N GLU A 9 -13.14 2.70 14.17
CA GLU A 9 -12.14 3.00 13.15
C GLU A 9 -10.73 3.11 13.75
N LEU A 10 -10.58 3.87 14.85
CA LEU A 10 -9.31 3.99 15.55
C LEU A 10 -8.83 2.63 16.09
N ASP A 11 -9.73 1.83 16.66
CA ASP A 11 -9.43 0.47 17.13
C ASP A 11 -9.05 -0.48 15.96
N ALA A 12 -9.74 -0.39 14.83
CA ALA A 12 -9.39 -1.14 13.62
C ALA A 12 -7.98 -0.80 13.14
N ILE A 13 -7.62 0.49 13.10
CA ILE A 13 -6.27 0.93 12.69
C ILE A 13 -5.18 0.28 13.54
N THR A 14 -5.37 0.23 14.86
CA THR A 14 -4.37 -0.33 15.78
C THR A 14 -4.14 -1.83 15.62
N ARG A 15 -5.04 -2.55 14.95
CA ARG A 15 -4.95 -4.01 14.78
C ARG A 15 -4.71 -4.44 13.34
N GLU A 16 -5.37 -3.79 12.39
CA GLU A 16 -5.39 -4.25 11.00
C GLU A 16 -4.07 -3.95 10.28
N PHE A 17 -3.37 -2.89 10.66
CA PHE A 17 -2.13 -2.47 9.97
C PHE A 17 -0.85 -2.90 10.68
N ASP A 18 -0.96 -3.61 11.81
CA ASP A 18 0.16 -3.96 12.69
C ASP A 18 1.25 -4.81 11.98
N TYR A 19 0.90 -5.50 10.89
CA TYR A 19 1.86 -6.25 10.05
C TYR A 19 2.73 -5.37 9.13
N GLY A 20 2.30 -4.14 8.86
CA GLY A 20 2.94 -3.21 7.94
C GLY A 20 3.53 -1.97 8.63
N ILE A 21 3.38 -1.86 9.95
CA ILE A 21 3.99 -0.84 10.81
C ILE A 21 4.81 -1.54 11.89
N VAL A 22 5.49 -0.78 12.75
CA VAL A 22 6.13 -1.36 13.93
C VAL A 22 5.04 -1.90 14.86
N PRO A 23 5.04 -3.21 15.20
CA PRO A 23 3.97 -3.81 15.99
C PRO A 23 3.77 -3.11 17.34
N GLY A 24 2.52 -2.81 17.68
CA GLY A 24 2.16 -2.12 18.92
C GLY A 24 2.60 -0.67 19.00
N SER A 25 3.02 -0.06 17.89
CA SER A 25 3.40 1.37 17.86
C SER A 25 2.22 2.32 17.69
N ALA A 26 1.06 1.83 17.24
CA ALA A 26 -0.10 2.66 17.01
C ALA A 26 -0.81 3.02 18.32
N THR A 27 -0.80 4.30 18.71
CA THR A 27 -1.43 4.77 19.95
C THR A 27 -2.37 5.94 19.69
N VAL A 28 -3.60 5.83 20.18
CA VAL A 28 -4.59 6.92 20.11
C VAL A 28 -4.37 7.86 21.28
N PHE A 29 -4.18 9.16 20.99
CA PHE A 29 -3.96 10.17 22.03
C PHE A 29 -4.99 11.30 22.01
N VAL A 30 -5.79 11.44 20.93
CA VAL A 30 -7.00 12.29 20.92
C VAL A 30 -8.16 11.50 20.36
N LYS A 31 -9.30 11.57 21.04
CA LYS A 31 -10.56 11.00 20.59
C LYS A 31 -11.68 12.01 20.86
N ASP A 32 -12.10 12.72 19.82
CA ASP A 32 -13.20 13.67 19.86
C ASP A 32 -14.36 13.16 18.98
N GLU A 33 -15.33 12.51 19.61
CA GLU A 33 -16.51 11.99 18.91
C GLU A 33 -17.50 13.09 18.52
N VAL A 34 -17.45 14.27 19.15
CA VAL A 34 -18.38 15.37 18.86
C VAL A 34 -18.02 16.01 17.52
N ASN A 35 -16.73 16.23 17.29
CA ASN A 35 -16.22 16.79 16.04
C ASN A 35 -15.83 15.72 15.01
N GLY A 36 -15.88 14.43 15.37
CA GLY A 36 -15.47 13.34 14.49
C GLY A 36 -13.96 13.35 14.22
N ILE A 37 -13.14 13.78 15.18
CA ILE A 37 -11.69 13.92 15.05
C ILE A 37 -10.99 12.93 15.98
N GLY A 38 -10.23 12.02 15.38
CA GLY A 38 -9.28 11.14 16.09
C GLY A 38 -7.85 11.55 15.76
N ARG A 39 -6.95 11.45 16.74
CA ARG A 39 -5.51 11.53 16.47
C ARG A 39 -4.79 10.36 17.10
N LEU A 40 -3.91 9.76 16.31
CA LEU A 40 -3.07 8.65 16.72
C LEU A 40 -1.65 8.84 16.19
N ASP A 41 -0.68 8.35 16.92
CA ASP A 41 0.68 8.18 16.42
C ASP A 41 0.86 6.73 15.97
N LEU A 42 1.78 6.52 15.02
CA LEU A 42 2.27 5.19 14.66
C LEU A 42 3.70 5.29 14.14
N THR A 43 4.42 4.18 14.16
CA THR A 43 5.80 4.12 13.67
C THR A 43 5.87 3.23 12.43
N LEU A 44 6.34 3.80 11.33
CA LEU A 44 6.60 3.07 10.09
C LEU A 44 7.82 2.14 10.23
N LEU A 45 7.86 1.07 9.44
CA LEU A 45 8.95 0.07 9.49
C LEU A 45 10.33 0.64 9.15
N GLU A 46 10.37 1.77 8.44
CA GLU A 46 11.57 2.51 8.10
C GLU A 46 12.15 3.30 9.29
N GLY A 47 11.48 3.31 10.44
CA GLY A 47 11.92 4.06 11.62
C GLY A 47 11.46 5.52 11.60
N VAL A 48 10.28 5.80 11.04
CA VAL A 48 9.68 7.13 11.01
C VAL A 48 8.39 7.12 11.82
N MET A 49 8.33 7.95 12.86
CA MET A 49 7.11 8.17 13.64
C MET A 49 6.27 9.22 12.92
N ILE A 50 4.97 8.98 12.80
CA ILE A 50 4.02 9.92 12.20
C ILE A 50 2.83 10.12 13.12
N VAL A 51 2.25 11.32 13.06
CA VAL A 51 0.99 11.64 13.72
C VAL A 51 -0.09 11.77 12.67
N LEU A 52 -1.13 10.95 12.81
CA LEU A 52 -2.26 10.91 11.91
C LEU A 52 -3.48 11.58 12.55
N GLU A 53 -4.17 12.38 11.74
CA GLU A 53 -5.51 12.85 12.04
C GLU A 53 -6.51 12.05 11.20
N VAL A 54 -7.50 11.48 11.89
CA VAL A 54 -8.61 10.71 11.33
C VAL A 54 -9.85 11.58 11.46
N THR A 55 -10.46 11.92 10.33
CA THR A 55 -11.69 12.73 10.27
C THR A 55 -12.65 12.08 9.29
N ASP A 56 -13.93 12.44 9.28
CA ASP A 56 -14.90 11.90 8.31
C ASP A 56 -14.51 12.06 6.82
N GLN A 57 -13.59 12.98 6.52
CA GLN A 57 -13.09 13.24 5.16
C GLN A 57 -11.94 12.34 4.73
N GLY A 58 -11.30 11.64 5.66
CA GLY A 58 -10.12 10.82 5.35
C GLY A 58 -9.11 10.75 6.47
N TYR A 59 -7.88 10.47 6.06
CA TYR A 59 -6.69 10.39 6.89
C TYR A 59 -5.69 11.43 6.40
N LYS A 60 -4.98 12.08 7.31
CA LYS A 60 -3.87 12.96 6.93
C LYS A 60 -2.74 12.88 7.94
N VAL A 61 -1.52 13.08 7.45
CA VAL A 61 -0.34 13.20 8.31
C VAL A 61 -0.22 14.64 8.76
N THR A 62 -0.17 14.86 10.07
CA THR A 62 -0.01 16.21 10.66
C THR A 62 1.43 16.50 11.05
N SER A 63 2.19 15.47 11.39
CA SER A 63 3.62 15.59 11.65
C SER A 63 4.34 14.27 11.42
N CYS A 64 5.65 14.35 11.21
CA CYS A 64 6.52 13.20 11.08
C CYS A 64 7.89 13.49 11.69
N SER A 65 8.52 12.47 12.26
CA SER A 65 9.85 12.55 12.84
C SER A 65 10.63 11.24 12.59
N PRO A 66 11.81 11.30 11.94
CA PRO A 66 12.67 10.12 11.84
C PRO A 66 13.25 9.79 13.23
N LEU A 67 13.15 8.52 13.64
CA LEU A 67 13.66 8.04 14.92
C LEU A 67 15.16 7.71 14.87
N CYS A 68 15.72 7.54 13.67
CA CYS A 68 17.10 7.22 13.44
C CYS A 68 17.65 7.94 12.20
N ASN A 69 18.96 8.23 12.23
CA ASN A 69 19.67 8.93 11.14
C ASN A 69 20.25 7.93 10.14
N VAL A 70 19.40 7.08 9.57
CA VAL A 70 19.77 6.09 8.53
C VAL A 70 19.04 6.42 7.23
N ASP A 71 19.64 6.08 6.09
CA ASP A 71 19.10 6.47 4.78
C ASP A 71 17.63 6.09 4.56
N PRO A 72 17.13 4.88 4.93
CA PRO A 72 15.72 4.54 4.76
C PRO A 72 14.78 5.45 5.57
N ALA A 73 15.16 5.80 6.81
CA ALA A 73 14.35 6.65 7.67
C ALA A 73 14.29 8.08 7.13
N LEU A 74 15.43 8.62 6.69
CA LEU A 74 15.52 9.98 6.15
C LEU A 74 14.79 10.12 4.81
N SER A 75 14.97 9.17 3.89
CA SER A 75 14.28 9.15 2.60
C SER A 75 12.77 9.04 2.77
N THR A 76 12.32 8.19 3.70
CA THR A 76 10.90 8.03 4.02
C THR A 76 10.35 9.28 4.68
N ALA A 77 11.06 9.89 5.63
CA ALA A 77 10.67 11.15 6.24
C ALA A 77 10.48 12.27 5.21
N HIS A 78 11.38 12.38 4.21
CA HIS A 78 11.20 13.33 3.10
C HIS A 78 9.94 13.05 2.27
N THR A 79 9.63 11.77 2.03
CA THR A 79 8.42 11.37 1.31
C THR A 79 7.16 11.72 2.10
N VAL A 80 7.16 11.47 3.42
CA VAL A 80 6.07 11.85 4.32
C VAL A 80 5.90 13.37 4.35
N GLN A 81 7.01 14.12 4.43
CA GLN A 81 6.99 15.59 4.41
C GLN A 81 6.30 16.16 3.17
N ALA A 82 6.52 15.55 2.00
CA ALA A 82 5.86 15.96 0.76
C ALA A 82 4.33 15.75 0.77
N HIS A 83 3.82 14.93 1.69
CA HIS A 83 2.40 14.59 1.83
C HIS A 83 1.80 15.07 3.16
N LEU A 84 2.49 15.97 3.88
CA LEU A 84 1.93 16.57 5.09
C LEU A 84 0.65 17.35 4.77
N GLU A 85 -0.35 17.18 5.65
CA GLU A 85 -1.70 17.75 5.53
C GLU A 85 -2.47 17.36 4.26
N ALA A 86 -1.91 16.47 3.42
CA ALA A 86 -2.62 15.94 2.26
C ALA A 86 -3.67 14.91 2.72
N PRO A 87 -4.93 15.04 2.28
CA PRO A 87 -5.98 14.09 2.64
C PRO A 87 -5.88 12.81 1.79
N PHE A 88 -6.04 11.67 2.46
CA PHE A 88 -6.11 10.35 1.85
C PHE A 88 -7.46 9.71 2.17
N GLU A 89 -8.05 9.03 1.18
CA GLU A 89 -9.35 8.38 1.32
C GLU A 89 -9.30 7.17 2.27
N SER A 90 -8.22 6.40 2.23
CA SER A 90 -8.02 5.19 3.04
C SER A 90 -6.65 5.15 3.70
N MET A 91 -6.57 4.44 4.83
CA MET A 91 -5.32 4.21 5.55
C MET A 91 -4.32 3.41 4.69
N GLU A 92 -4.80 2.43 3.92
CA GLU A 92 -3.97 1.67 2.98
C GLU A 92 -3.33 2.59 1.94
N ASN A 93 -4.09 3.49 1.34
CA ASN A 93 -3.56 4.38 0.30
C ASN A 93 -2.51 5.34 0.88
N LEU A 94 -2.75 5.83 2.10
CA LEU A 94 -1.77 6.60 2.86
C LEU A 94 -0.48 5.80 3.05
N LEU A 95 -0.57 4.61 3.67
CA LEU A 95 0.60 3.79 4.00
C LEU A 95 1.33 3.29 2.74
N MET A 96 0.61 2.97 1.67
CA MET A 96 1.19 2.64 0.36
C MET A 96 2.04 3.76 -0.23
N THR A 97 1.59 5.00 -0.03
CA THR A 97 2.25 6.20 -0.55
C THR A 97 3.48 6.53 0.28
N ILE A 98 3.36 6.52 1.60
CA ILE A 98 4.41 7.05 2.48
C ILE A 98 5.38 6.00 3.02
N SER A 99 5.07 4.70 2.95
CA SER A 99 5.93 3.61 3.46
C SER A 99 6.22 2.58 2.37
N PRO A 100 7.42 2.64 1.76
CA PRO A 100 7.90 1.59 0.86
C PRO A 100 7.85 0.18 1.48
N MET A 101 8.22 0.04 2.75
CA MET A 101 8.22 -1.26 3.43
C MET A 101 6.80 -1.80 3.68
N PHE A 102 5.84 -0.92 4.01
CA PHE A 102 4.44 -1.31 4.10
C PHE A 102 3.95 -1.92 2.78
N ARG A 103 4.25 -1.26 1.67
CA ARG A 103 3.87 -1.71 0.33
C ARG A 103 4.48 -3.07 0.00
N ASP A 104 5.75 -3.28 0.30
CA ASP A 104 6.40 -4.58 0.10
C ASP A 104 5.74 -5.69 0.94
N ARG A 105 5.42 -5.40 2.22
CA ARG A 105 4.72 -6.35 3.10
C ARG A 105 3.32 -6.67 2.61
N PHE A 106 2.57 -5.67 2.17
CA PHE A 106 1.25 -5.87 1.62
C PHE A 106 1.27 -6.75 0.37
N GLN A 107 2.22 -6.50 -0.54
CA GLN A 107 2.40 -7.32 -1.74
C GLN A 107 2.75 -8.78 -1.40
N GLN A 108 3.63 -8.99 -0.41
CA GLN A 108 3.97 -10.34 0.08
C GLN A 108 2.75 -11.07 0.64
N GLU A 109 1.93 -10.39 1.45
CA GLU A 109 0.72 -10.98 2.03
C GLU A 109 -0.34 -11.27 0.96
N LEU A 110 -0.51 -10.40 -0.04
CA LEU A 110 -1.37 -10.69 -1.18
C LEU A 110 -0.91 -11.93 -1.95
N TYR A 111 0.39 -12.04 -2.23
CA TYR A 111 0.95 -13.18 -2.95
C TYR A 111 0.74 -14.49 -2.19
N LYS A 112 1.01 -14.48 -0.88
CA LYS A 112 0.82 -15.63 0.02
C LYS A 112 -0.64 -16.08 0.08
N LYS A 113 -1.58 -15.13 0.18
CA LYS A 113 -3.03 -15.43 0.15
C LYS A 113 -3.45 -16.04 -1.19
N LEU A 114 -2.99 -15.48 -2.30
CA LEU A 114 -3.28 -16.00 -3.64
C LEU A 114 -2.77 -17.43 -3.82
N GLN A 115 -1.54 -17.70 -3.39
CA GLN A 115 -0.93 -19.02 -3.44
C GLN A 115 -1.70 -20.03 -2.58
N SER A 116 -2.18 -19.61 -1.41
CA SER A 116 -2.97 -20.46 -0.51
C SER A 116 -4.30 -20.88 -1.13
N VAL A 117 -5.00 -19.95 -1.80
CA VAL A 117 -6.25 -20.25 -2.52
C VAL A 117 -6.02 -21.23 -3.67
N GLN A 118 -4.93 -21.06 -4.42
CA GLN A 118 -4.59 -21.96 -5.53
C GLN A 118 -4.33 -23.39 -5.05
N GLN A 119 -3.61 -23.55 -3.93
CA GLN A 119 -3.36 -24.86 -3.34
C GLN A 119 -4.66 -25.50 -2.80
N GLN A 120 -5.55 -24.71 -2.21
CA GLN A 120 -6.81 -25.21 -1.69
C GLN A 120 -7.75 -25.72 -2.79
N GLN A 121 -7.77 -25.06 -3.96
CA GLN A 121 -8.56 -25.52 -5.11
C GLN A 121 -8.06 -26.85 -5.68
N GLN A 122 -6.73 -27.07 -5.70
CA GLN A 122 -6.17 -28.35 -6.16
C GLN A 122 -6.53 -29.50 -5.21
N GLN A 123 -6.49 -29.27 -3.89
CA GLN A 123 -6.85 -30.30 -2.90
C GLN A 123 -8.34 -30.69 -2.93
N GLN A 124 -9.24 -29.77 -3.31
CA GLN A 124 -10.66 -30.08 -3.44
C GLN A 124 -10.99 -30.96 -4.67
N GLN A 125 -10.19 -30.89 -5.74
CA GLN A 125 -10.40 -31.74 -6.92
C GLN A 125 -10.01 -33.20 -6.67
N ASP A 126 -9.00 -33.47 -5.84
CA ASP A 126 -8.57 -34.84 -5.55
C ASP A 126 -9.51 -35.59 -4.57
N GLN A 127 -10.23 -34.89 -3.68
CA GLN A 127 -11.20 -35.55 -2.78
C GLN A 127 -12.49 -35.97 -3.47
N THR A 128 -12.90 -35.29 -4.56
CA THR A 128 -14.14 -35.64 -5.27
C THR A 128 -13.98 -36.94 -6.09
N SER A 129 -12.75 -37.34 -6.41
CA SER A 129 -12.46 -38.55 -7.20
C SER A 129 -12.41 -39.84 -6.39
N GLN A 130 -12.31 -39.80 -5.05
CA GLN A 130 -12.31 -41.01 -4.20
C GLN A 130 -13.65 -41.33 -3.53
N HIS A 131 -14.60 -40.39 -3.45
CA HIS A 131 -15.92 -40.70 -2.86
C HIS A 131 -16.90 -41.38 -3.84
N ASN A 132 -16.49 -41.64 -5.09
CA ASN A 132 -17.31 -42.36 -6.09
C ASN A 132 -16.91 -43.84 -6.29
N LEU A 133 -16.01 -44.38 -5.45
CA LEU A 133 -15.51 -45.76 -5.58
C LEU A 133 -15.81 -46.66 -4.36
N ILE A 134 -16.89 -46.39 -3.63
CA ILE A 134 -17.43 -47.31 -2.60
C ILE A 134 -18.97 -47.33 -2.66
N HIS A 135 -19.54 -47.76 -3.79
CA HIS A 135 -20.91 -48.31 -3.82
C HIS A 135 -21.07 -49.27 -5.00
N ILE A 136 -20.38 -50.41 -4.94
CA ILE A 136 -20.69 -51.57 -5.77
C ILE A 136 -20.84 -52.75 -4.82
N ASP A 137 -22.08 -52.99 -4.36
CA ASP A 137 -22.60 -54.35 -4.36
C ASP A 137 -24.14 -54.37 -4.30
N GLN A 138 -24.71 -55.24 -5.13
CA GLN A 138 -26.13 -55.62 -5.28
C GLN A 138 -27.10 -54.62 -5.95
N ALA A 139 -27.24 -54.75 -7.28
CA ALA A 139 -28.42 -55.37 -7.89
C ALA A 139 -28.25 -55.50 -9.41
N SER A 140 -28.51 -56.70 -9.90
CA SER A 140 -28.48 -57.15 -11.29
C SER A 140 -29.67 -56.68 -12.13
N LEU A 141 -29.46 -56.65 -13.47
CA LEU A 141 -30.41 -56.52 -14.60
C LEU A 141 -30.84 -55.07 -14.91
N SER A 142 -30.49 -54.46 -16.06
CA SER A 142 -31.09 -54.74 -17.37
C SER A 142 -30.33 -54.05 -18.52
N LEU A 143 -30.45 -54.63 -19.72
CA LEU A 143 -30.03 -54.13 -21.04
C LEU A 143 -30.55 -52.72 -21.39
N GLU A 144 -29.69 -51.91 -22.03
CA GLU A 144 -29.85 -51.29 -23.38
C GLU A 144 -29.19 -49.90 -23.53
N HIS A 145 -28.49 -49.75 -24.68
CA HIS A 145 -28.32 -48.55 -25.51
C HIS A 145 -27.95 -47.19 -24.88
N SER A 146 -26.73 -46.69 -25.17
CA SER A 146 -26.51 -45.59 -26.13
C SER A 146 -25.11 -44.95 -26.04
N ALA A 147 -24.63 -44.55 -27.23
CA ALA A 147 -23.40 -43.87 -27.66
C ALA A 147 -22.50 -43.08 -26.66
N PRO A 148 -21.17 -43.11 -26.85
CA PRO A 148 -20.25 -42.17 -26.21
C PRO A 148 -20.16 -40.86 -27.00
N LEU A 149 -20.58 -39.75 -26.38
CA LEU A 149 -20.22 -38.40 -26.82
C LEU A 149 -18.86 -38.02 -26.22
N GLN A 150 -17.92 -37.67 -27.10
CA GLN A 150 -16.60 -37.15 -26.75
C GLN A 150 -16.73 -35.70 -26.23
N PRO A 151 -16.00 -35.31 -25.16
CA PRO A 151 -15.77 -33.91 -24.86
C PRO A 151 -14.65 -33.36 -25.77
N VAL A 152 -15.01 -32.43 -26.64
CA VAL A 152 -14.08 -31.56 -27.38
C VAL A 152 -13.50 -30.55 -26.40
N PHE A 153 -12.21 -30.69 -26.09
CA PHE A 153 -11.42 -29.63 -25.46
C PHE A 153 -10.89 -28.69 -26.55
N THR A 154 -11.52 -27.54 -26.71
CA THR A 154 -10.97 -26.40 -27.46
C THR A 154 -9.98 -25.67 -26.56
N ASN A 155 -8.68 -25.94 -26.75
CA ASN A 155 -7.61 -25.07 -26.26
C ASN A 155 -7.71 -23.72 -26.98
N GLN A 156 -8.20 -22.68 -26.29
CA GLN A 156 -8.03 -21.30 -26.73
C GLN A 156 -6.62 -20.82 -26.36
N THR A 157 -5.76 -20.81 -27.36
CA THR A 157 -4.51 -20.05 -27.41
C THR A 157 -4.81 -18.57 -27.21
N ILE A 158 -4.47 -18.01 -26.05
CA ILE A 158 -4.45 -16.56 -25.85
C ILE A 158 -3.20 -16.02 -26.53
N HIS A 159 -3.44 -15.22 -27.56
CA HIS A 159 -2.43 -14.42 -28.24
C HIS A 159 -1.90 -13.33 -27.30
N ASN A 160 -0.57 -13.29 -27.20
CA ASN A 160 0.23 -12.19 -26.66
C ASN A 160 -0.06 -10.89 -27.45
N PRO A 161 -0.46 -9.77 -26.83
CA PRO A 161 -0.34 -8.47 -27.47
C PRO A 161 1.04 -7.87 -27.18
N THR A 162 1.87 -7.85 -28.21
CA THR A 162 3.06 -7.01 -28.36
C THR A 162 2.71 -5.55 -28.04
N SER A 163 3.34 -4.97 -27.00
CA SER A 163 3.28 -3.54 -26.74
C SER A 163 4.11 -2.79 -27.79
N THR A 164 3.42 -2.07 -28.67
CA THR A 164 3.98 -1.12 -29.61
C THR A 164 4.42 0.13 -28.85
N ASN A 165 5.73 0.38 -28.79
CA ASN A 165 6.31 1.64 -28.36
C ASN A 165 5.78 2.78 -29.24
N THR A 166 5.08 3.72 -28.62
CA THR A 166 4.65 4.97 -29.26
C THR A 166 5.59 6.08 -28.81
N SER A 167 6.63 6.34 -29.61
CA SER A 167 7.51 7.49 -29.45
C SER A 167 6.82 8.72 -30.04
N THR A 168 6.33 9.62 -29.19
CA THR A 168 5.87 10.95 -29.59
C THR A 168 7.06 11.86 -29.81
N THR A 169 7.45 12.00 -31.08
CA THR A 169 8.35 13.06 -31.55
C THR A 169 7.49 14.26 -31.96
N THR A 170 7.55 15.36 -31.20
CA THR A 170 7.02 16.66 -31.62
C THR A 170 8.13 17.69 -31.70
N LYS A 171 8.39 18.12 -32.95
CA LYS A 171 8.67 19.49 -33.44
C LYS A 171 9.76 20.31 -32.74
N SER A 172 10.85 20.63 -33.46
CA SER A 172 11.04 21.88 -34.25
C SER A 172 11.31 23.09 -33.35
N ALA A 173 12.20 24.03 -33.62
CA ALA A 173 13.26 24.26 -34.59
C ALA A 173 13.96 25.55 -34.09
N ASN A 174 15.24 25.72 -34.44
CA ASN A 174 15.98 26.99 -34.57
C ASN A 174 16.03 27.98 -33.38
N ASP A 175 17.21 28.14 -32.77
CA ASP A 175 18.03 29.36 -32.97
C ASP A 175 19.44 29.18 -32.35
N PRO A 176 20.51 29.72 -32.96
CA PRO A 176 21.83 29.77 -32.37
C PRO A 176 22.19 31.17 -31.81
N ASP A 177 23.15 31.13 -30.88
CA ASP A 177 24.25 32.10 -30.71
C ASP A 177 24.13 33.26 -29.68
N VAL A 178 25.32 33.55 -29.11
CA VAL A 178 25.76 34.77 -28.38
C VAL A 178 25.55 34.88 -26.85
N ASN A 179 26.59 34.44 -26.12
CA ASN A 179 27.54 35.24 -25.32
C ASN A 179 27.09 36.18 -24.17
N THR A 180 27.99 36.22 -23.16
CA THR A 180 28.46 37.34 -22.30
C THR A 180 27.98 37.50 -20.83
N ASN A 181 29.00 37.54 -19.94
CA ASN A 181 29.15 38.19 -18.61
C ASN A 181 28.50 37.47 -17.40
N ASN A 182 29.19 37.02 -16.35
CA ASN A 182 30.28 37.56 -15.50
C ASN A 182 29.90 38.88 -14.79
N THR A 183 29.74 38.84 -13.44
CA THR A 183 30.24 39.80 -12.40
C THR A 183 29.30 39.96 -11.18
N ALA A 184 29.91 39.87 -9.98
CA ALA A 184 29.57 40.42 -8.65
C ALA A 184 28.29 39.92 -7.93
N ASN A 185 28.36 39.30 -6.72
CA ASN A 185 28.87 39.75 -5.41
C ASN A 185 27.89 40.68 -4.66
N THR A 186 27.24 40.16 -3.59
CA THR A 186 27.03 40.81 -2.28
C THR A 186 26.30 39.87 -1.29
N ASN A 187 26.99 39.59 -0.18
CA ASN A 187 26.53 39.41 1.20
C ASN A 187 25.02 39.36 1.50
N ASP A 188 24.58 38.36 2.28
CA ASP A 188 24.18 38.61 3.68
C ASP A 188 24.12 37.30 4.49
N SER A 189 25.12 37.16 5.35
CA SER A 189 25.13 36.27 6.51
C SER A 189 24.44 36.98 7.67
N ASN A 190 23.55 36.30 8.40
CA ASN A 190 23.33 36.41 9.87
C ASN A 190 21.87 36.09 10.28
N THR A 191 21.50 34.81 10.30
CA THR A 191 20.29 34.34 11.02
C THR A 191 20.54 33.12 11.92
N PHE A 192 21.81 32.75 12.13
CA PHE A 192 22.15 31.52 12.88
C PHE A 192 22.70 31.75 14.31
N ASP A 193 22.90 33.00 14.74
CA ASP A 193 23.46 33.30 16.07
C ASP A 193 22.40 33.62 17.16
N GLU A 194 21.10 33.64 16.84
CA GLU A 194 20.06 34.06 17.79
C GLU A 194 19.49 32.92 18.66
N LEU A 195 19.79 31.65 18.36
CA LEU A 195 19.27 30.49 19.11
C LEU A 195 20.09 30.10 20.36
N ASN A 196 21.28 30.69 20.55
CA ASN A 196 22.17 30.32 21.67
C ASN A 196 21.95 31.12 22.96
N ASN A 197 21.01 32.07 22.98
CA ASN A 197 20.81 32.98 24.12
C ASN A 197 19.65 32.60 25.05
N TRP A 198 18.99 31.45 24.85
CA TRP A 198 17.83 31.00 25.65
C TRP A 198 18.13 29.87 26.65
N ILE A 199 19.37 29.40 26.75
CA ILE A 199 19.73 28.26 27.64
C ILE A 199 20.38 28.69 28.97
N ASN A 200 20.69 29.96 29.19
CA ASN A 200 21.33 30.43 30.43
C ASN A 200 20.57 31.58 31.13
N HIS A 201 19.33 31.34 31.55
CA HIS A 201 18.71 32.17 32.58
C HIS A 201 17.73 31.42 33.48
#